data_AF-G7MBU2-F1
#
_entry.id   AF-G7MBU2-F1
#
_cell.length_a   1.000
_cell.length_b   1.000
_cell.length_c   1.000
_cell.angle_alpha   90.00
_cell.angle_beta   90.00
_cell.angle_gamma   90.00
#
_symmetry.space_group_name_H-M   'P 1'
#
loop_
_entity.id
_entity.type
_entity.pdbx_description
1 polymer ?
#
loop_
_entity_poly.entity_id
_entity_poly.type
_entity_poly.pdbx_seq_one_letter_code
_entity_poly.pdbx_strand_id
1 'polypeptide(L)'
;MEQKCGTCNGCKTSIIEQMQHLVMLGMSDANILYQDYCEEQYEEIKYYLEMYRNMAETNLKDDLSGGYDYCNNCKSKVRVEKFKEYLNRMVKVINSDRYYYVEKLQRIYFLQDDYFEDCGGF
;
A
#
# COMPACT_ATOMS: atom_id res chain seq x y z
N MET A 1 27.01 -12.28 -18.79
CA MET A 1 25.83 -13.11 -18.44
C MET A 1 24.66 -12.18 -18.29
N GLU A 2 23.78 -12.14 -19.30
CA GLU A 2 22.50 -11.44 -19.18
C GLU A 2 21.64 -12.22 -18.18
N GLN A 3 21.33 -11.61 -17.04
CA GLN A 3 20.34 -12.18 -16.12
C GLN A 3 19.01 -12.23 -16.86
N LYS A 4 18.58 -13.44 -17.24
CA LYS A 4 17.22 -13.67 -17.72
C LYS A 4 16.27 -13.17 -16.64
N CYS A 5 15.59 -12.07 -16.91
CA CYS A 5 14.50 -11.55 -16.10
C CYS A 5 13.38 -12.60 -16.16
N GLY A 6 13.37 -13.52 -15.18
CA GLY A 6 12.34 -14.53 -15.06
C GLY A 6 10.98 -13.86 -14.94
N THR A 7 10.00 -14.32 -15.71
CA THR A 7 8.61 -13.89 -15.57
C THR A 7 8.17 -14.02 -14.11
N CYS A 8 7.75 -12.93 -13.46
CA CYS A 8 7.32 -12.90 -12.06
C CYS A 8 6.03 -13.70 -11.76
N ASN A 9 5.60 -14.56 -12.68
CA ASN A 9 4.39 -15.38 -12.56
C ASN A 9 4.59 -16.38 -11.41
N GLY A 10 3.86 -16.18 -10.31
CA GLY A 10 3.89 -17.06 -9.13
C GLY A 10 4.63 -16.51 -7.91
N CYS A 11 5.12 -15.27 -7.95
CA CYS A 11 5.70 -14.63 -6.76
C CYS A 11 4.57 -14.29 -5.76
N LYS A 12 4.67 -14.69 -4.48
CA LYS A 12 3.69 -14.28 -3.44
C LYS A 12 3.52 -12.76 -3.38
N THR A 13 4.58 -12.04 -3.70
CA THR A 13 4.63 -10.59 -3.83
C THR A 13 3.68 -10.04 -4.89
N SER A 14 3.36 -10.76 -5.97
CA SER A 14 2.40 -10.27 -6.98
C SER A 14 0.97 -10.25 -6.44
N ILE A 15 0.61 -11.22 -5.58
CA ILE A 15 -0.70 -11.24 -4.92
C ILE A 15 -0.79 -10.05 -3.95
N ILE A 16 0.30 -9.80 -3.20
CA ILE A 16 0.37 -8.67 -2.28
C ILE A 16 0.27 -7.35 -3.05
N GLU A 17 1.01 -7.18 -4.15
CA GLU A 17 0.93 -6.00 -5.01
C GLU A 17 -0.48 -5.77 -5.57
N GLN A 18 -1.17 -6.82 -6.01
CA GLN A 18 -2.57 -6.71 -6.45
C GLN A 18 -3.48 -6.20 -5.32
N MET A 19 -3.28 -6.67 -4.10
CA MET A 19 -4.02 -6.17 -2.93
C MET A 19 -3.68 -4.72 -2.61
N GLN A 20 -2.41 -4.32 -2.76
CA GLN A 20 -2.01 -2.91 -2.62
C GLN A 20 -2.74 -2.04 -3.62
N HIS A 21 -2.82 -2.49 -4.87
CA HIS A 21 -3.54 -1.78 -5.91
C HIS A 21 -5.03 -1.62 -5.53
N LEU A 22 -5.70 -2.66 -5.04
CA LEU A 22 -7.10 -2.56 -4.60
C LEU A 22 -7.30 -1.52 -3.48
N VAL A 23 -6.36 -1.45 -2.53
CA VAL A 23 -6.42 -0.47 -1.43
C VAL A 23 -6.24 0.95 -1.97
N MET A 24 -5.24 1.17 -2.82
CA MET A 24 -5.01 2.49 -3.42
C MET A 24 -6.17 2.93 -4.31
N LEU A 25 -6.81 2.00 -5.03
CA LEU A 25 -8.03 2.28 -5.78
C LEU A 25 -9.18 2.67 -4.86
N GLY A 26 -9.46 1.89 -3.81
CA GLY A 26 -10.51 2.23 -2.83
C GLY A 26 -10.28 3.60 -2.18
N MET A 27 -9.03 3.96 -1.90
CA MET A 27 -8.69 5.29 -1.39
C MET A 27 -8.94 6.41 -2.41
N SER A 28 -8.65 6.16 -3.67
CA SER A 28 -8.86 7.11 -4.77
C SER A 28 -10.34 7.30 -5.06
N ASP A 29 -11.11 6.21 -5.08
CA ASP A 29 -12.56 6.23 -5.27
C ASP A 29 -13.24 7.01 -4.13
N ALA A 30 -12.86 6.76 -2.88
CA ALA A 30 -13.32 7.56 -1.75
C ALA A 30 -12.98 9.05 -1.94
N ASN A 31 -11.76 9.38 -2.38
CA ASN A 31 -11.38 10.79 -2.62
C ASN A 31 -12.23 11.48 -3.70
N ILE A 32 -12.73 10.72 -4.68
CA ILE A 32 -13.59 11.23 -5.75
C ILE A 32 -15.04 11.35 -5.29
N LEU A 33 -15.52 10.39 -4.49
CA LEU A 33 -16.91 10.33 -4.03
C LEU A 33 -17.24 11.42 -3.01
N TYR A 34 -16.31 11.74 -2.11
CA TYR A 34 -16.50 12.78 -1.11
C TYR A 34 -15.96 14.11 -1.64
N GLN A 35 -16.86 15.08 -1.90
CA GLN A 35 -16.49 16.39 -2.45
C GLN A 35 -15.72 17.27 -1.44
N ASP A 36 -15.93 17.04 -0.14
CA ASP A 36 -15.22 17.70 0.96
C ASP A 36 -14.72 16.63 1.94
N TYR A 37 -13.53 16.81 2.50
CA TYR A 37 -12.98 15.91 3.52
C TYR A 37 -13.91 15.82 4.72
N CYS A 38 -14.50 14.63 4.94
CA CYS A 38 -15.45 14.37 6.01
C CYS A 38 -15.05 13.17 6.87
N GLU A 39 -15.73 13.01 8.01
CA GLU A 39 -15.46 11.92 8.94
C GLU A 39 -15.75 10.54 8.33
N GLU A 40 -16.80 10.43 7.51
CA GLU A 40 -17.17 9.18 6.82
C GLU A 40 -16.07 8.71 5.88
N GLN A 41 -15.54 9.63 5.06
CA GLN A 41 -14.37 9.37 4.22
C GLN A 41 -13.17 8.90 5.05
N TYR A 42 -12.90 9.56 6.18
CA TYR A 42 -11.80 9.19 7.04
C TYR A 42 -11.93 7.78 7.60
N GLU A 43 -13.11 7.40 8.12
CA GLU A 43 -13.33 6.05 8.64
C GLU A 43 -13.26 4.99 7.53
N GLU A 44 -13.70 5.29 6.31
CA GLU A 44 -13.58 4.40 5.16
C GLU A 44 -12.10 4.19 4.75
N ILE A 45 -11.32 5.27 4.65
CA ILE A 45 -9.88 5.20 4.35
C ILE A 45 -9.13 4.43 5.44
N LYS A 46 -9.45 4.70 6.70
CA LYS A 46 -8.87 3.99 7.84
C LYS A 46 -9.19 2.50 7.78
N TYR A 47 -10.43 2.13 7.45
CA TYR A 47 -10.82 0.74 7.27
C TYR A 47 -9.99 0.03 6.20
N TYR A 48 -9.81 0.63 5.01
CA TYR A 48 -8.99 0.03 3.96
C TYR A 48 -7.53 -0.16 4.39
N LEU A 49 -6.95 0.82 5.08
CA LEU A 49 -5.56 0.75 5.55
C LEU A 49 -5.38 -0.29 6.66
N GLU A 50 -6.32 -0.41 7.59
CA GLU A 50 -6.30 -1.43 8.65
C GLU A 50 -6.52 -2.84 8.08
N MET A 51 -7.46 -3.00 7.16
CA MET A 51 -7.70 -4.25 6.45
C MET A 51 -6.43 -4.71 5.73
N TYR A 52 -5.78 -3.81 4.98
CA TYR A 52 -4.53 -4.12 4.31
C TYR A 52 -3.43 -4.49 5.31
N ARG A 53 -3.27 -3.73 6.40
CA ARG A 53 -2.26 -4.02 7.42
C ARG A 53 -2.43 -5.43 8.00
N ASN A 54 -3.65 -5.82 8.34
CA ASN A 54 -3.93 -7.15 8.89
C ASN A 54 -3.61 -8.26 7.89
N MET A 55 -3.98 -8.07 6.62
CA MET A 55 -3.67 -9.03 5.55
C MET A 55 -2.17 -9.08 5.23
N ALA A 56 -1.52 -7.93 5.15
CA ALA A 56 -0.09 -7.81 4.90
C ALA A 56 0.70 -8.42 6.06
N GLU A 57 0.36 -8.16 7.31
CA GLU A 57 1.00 -8.82 8.46
C GLU A 57 0.83 -10.33 8.41
N THR A 58 -0.33 -10.84 7.97
CA THR A 58 -0.56 -12.29 7.84
C THR A 58 0.25 -12.90 6.69
N ASN A 59 0.30 -12.23 5.53
CA ASN A 59 0.96 -12.74 4.32
C ASN A 59 2.46 -12.41 4.24
N LEU A 60 2.96 -11.46 5.04
CA LEU A 60 4.37 -11.03 5.12
C LEU A 60 5.11 -11.59 6.35
N LYS A 61 4.39 -12.15 7.35
CA LYS A 61 5.02 -12.85 8.50
C LYS A 61 5.60 -14.20 8.10
N ASP A 62 4.99 -14.85 7.12
CA ASP A 62 5.61 -15.98 6.44
C ASP A 62 6.76 -15.42 5.60
N ASP A 63 7.97 -15.72 6.04
CA ASP A 63 9.23 -15.34 5.42
C ASP A 63 9.09 -15.22 3.90
N LEU A 64 9.24 -14.00 3.37
CA LEU A 64 9.26 -13.75 1.92
C LEU A 64 10.44 -14.47 1.24
N SER A 65 11.36 -15.06 2.02
CA SER A 65 12.37 -16.00 1.52
C SER A 65 11.78 -17.35 1.07
N GLY A 66 10.60 -17.72 1.56
CA GLY A 66 9.93 -18.99 1.30
C GLY A 66 9.03 -18.95 0.07
N GLY A 67 9.63 -18.95 -1.12
CA GLY A 67 8.92 -19.20 -2.36
C GLY A 67 9.60 -18.69 -3.63
N TYR A 68 10.43 -19.55 -4.22
CA TYR A 68 11.13 -19.44 -5.51
C TYR A 68 12.27 -18.40 -5.53
N ASP A 69 13.50 -18.88 -5.65
CA ASP A 69 14.78 -18.15 -5.82
C ASP A 69 14.79 -17.06 -6.93
N TYR A 70 13.67 -16.86 -7.63
CA TYR A 70 13.50 -16.01 -8.80
C TYR A 70 12.81 -14.65 -8.52
N CYS A 71 12.40 -14.32 -7.28
CA CYS A 71 11.83 -13.00 -6.98
C CYS A 71 12.89 -11.89 -6.72
N ASN A 72 14.18 -12.26 -6.64
CA ASN A 72 15.28 -11.28 -6.59
C ASN A 72 15.32 -10.53 -7.93
N ASN A 73 14.96 -9.24 -7.92
CA ASN A 73 14.82 -8.31 -9.06
C ASN A 73 13.41 -8.14 -9.64
N CYS A 74 12.35 -8.65 -9.01
CA CYS A 74 10.98 -8.34 -9.47
C CYS A 74 10.55 -6.94 -9.00
N LYS A 75 10.02 -6.09 -9.91
CA LYS A 75 9.46 -4.76 -9.58
C LYS A 75 8.41 -4.82 -8.47
N SER A 76 7.63 -5.90 -8.43
CA SER A 76 6.64 -6.17 -7.39
C SER A 76 7.25 -6.21 -5.98
N LYS A 77 8.46 -6.77 -5.82
CA LYS A 77 9.13 -6.85 -4.50
C LYS A 77 9.47 -5.47 -3.98
N VAL A 78 10.08 -4.66 -4.84
CA VAL A 78 10.41 -3.26 -4.52
C VAL A 78 9.15 -2.47 -4.17
N ARG A 79 8.08 -2.60 -4.98
CA ARG A 79 6.79 -1.94 -4.70
C ARG A 79 6.20 -2.40 -3.37
N VAL A 80 6.24 -3.70 -3.08
CA VAL A 80 5.66 -4.23 -1.84
C VAL A 80 6.42 -3.75 -0.60
N GLU A 81 7.75 -3.78 -0.65
CA GLU A 81 8.61 -3.28 0.43
C GLU A 81 8.42 -1.78 0.64
N LYS A 82 8.44 -0.98 -0.44
CA LYS A 82 8.16 0.46 -0.36
C LYS A 82 6.77 0.74 0.20
N PHE A 83 5.73 0.08 -0.30
CA PHE A 83 4.37 0.31 0.20
C PHE A 83 4.25 0.01 1.68
N LYS A 84 4.98 -0.97 2.22
CA LYS A 84 5.01 -1.23 3.67
C LYS A 84 5.51 -0.01 4.46
N GLU A 85 6.51 0.70 3.95
CA GLU A 85 7.00 1.95 4.56
C GLU A 85 5.94 3.05 4.54
N TYR A 86 5.28 3.23 3.39
CA TYR A 86 4.19 4.20 3.23
C TYR A 86 2.97 3.88 4.10
N LEU A 87 2.54 2.62 4.14
CA LEU A 87 1.48 2.15 5.02
C LEU A 87 1.81 2.47 6.49
N ASN A 88 3.04 2.20 6.93
CA ASN A 88 3.46 2.52 8.30
C ASN A 88 3.38 4.03 8.58
N ARG A 89 3.72 4.88 7.61
CA ARG A 89 3.56 6.34 7.73
C ARG A 89 2.07 6.73 7.80
N MET A 90 1.21 6.15 6.97
CA MET A 90 -0.24 6.41 6.98
C MET A 90 -0.88 5.97 8.29
N VAL A 91 -0.54 4.79 8.82
CA VAL A 91 -1.01 4.29 10.11
C VAL A 91 -0.57 5.19 11.28
N LYS A 92 0.65 5.75 11.22
CA LYS A 92 1.09 6.76 12.20
C LYS A 92 0.23 8.02 12.16
N VAL A 93 -0.23 8.44 10.97
CA VAL A 93 -1.15 9.57 10.83
C VAL A 93 -2.51 9.24 11.46
N ILE A 94 -3.07 8.05 11.17
CA ILE A 94 -4.33 7.56 11.75
C ILE A 94 -4.28 7.58 13.27
N ASN A 95 -3.22 7.03 13.86
CA ASN A 95 -3.05 6.90 15.31
C ASN A 95 -2.58 8.18 16.00
N SER A 96 -2.42 9.29 15.28
CA SER A 96 -1.99 10.54 15.87
C SER A 96 -3.17 11.26 16.52
N ASP A 97 -3.06 11.57 17.80
CA ASP A 97 -4.02 12.44 18.50
C ASP A 97 -3.84 13.93 18.17
N ARG A 98 -2.78 14.26 17.41
CA ARG A 98 -2.43 15.64 17.05
C ARG A 98 -3.36 16.24 15.98
N TYR A 99 -3.90 15.39 15.11
CA TYR A 99 -4.58 15.82 13.90
C TYR A 99 -6.07 15.48 13.98
N TYR A 100 -6.91 16.39 13.48
CA TYR A 100 -8.31 16.06 13.24
C TYR A 100 -8.47 15.28 11.92
N TYR A 101 -9.62 14.65 11.68
CA TYR A 101 -9.77 13.74 10.54
C TYR A 101 -9.45 14.39 9.19
N VAL A 102 -9.77 15.68 9.00
CA VAL A 102 -9.45 16.43 7.77
C VAL A 102 -7.95 16.48 7.51
N GLU A 103 -7.16 16.85 8.52
CA GLU A 103 -5.70 16.92 8.41
C GLU A 103 -5.08 15.52 8.26
N LYS A 104 -5.69 14.50 8.86
CA LYS A 104 -5.28 13.10 8.66
C LYS A 104 -5.48 12.68 7.22
N LEU A 105 -6.65 12.96 6.64
CA LEU A 105 -6.96 12.66 5.23
C LEU A 105 -5.96 13.33 4.29
N GLN A 106 -5.74 14.63 4.43
CA GLN A 106 -4.76 15.37 3.62
C GLN A 106 -3.37 14.72 3.65
N ARG A 107 -2.89 14.38 4.86
CA ARG A 107 -1.59 13.73 5.03
C ARG A 107 -1.54 12.33 4.44
N ILE A 108 -2.63 11.57 4.53
CA ILE A 108 -2.71 10.23 3.92
C ILE A 108 -2.67 10.34 2.39
N TYR A 109 -3.39 11.28 1.80
CA TYR A 109 -3.36 11.52 0.35
C TYR A 109 -1.99 11.98 -0.13
N PHE A 110 -1.31 12.88 0.60
CA PHE A 110 0.08 13.23 0.26
C PHE A 110 1.02 12.01 0.31
N LEU A 111 0.82 11.08 1.25
CA LEU A 111 1.61 9.84 1.31
C LEU A 111 1.29 8.89 0.15
N GLN A 112 0.05 8.91 -0.34
CA GLN A 112 -0.35 8.14 -1.51
C GLN A 112 0.31 8.71 -2.77
N ASP A 113 0.31 10.04 -2.92
CA ASP A 113 0.97 10.73 -4.03
C ASP A 113 2.49 10.49 -4.01
N ASP A 114 3.15 10.67 -2.85
CA ASP A 114 4.58 10.35 -2.66
C ASP A 114 4.89 8.91 -3.13
N TYR A 115 4.05 7.93 -2.76
CA TYR A 115 4.22 6.54 -3.17
C TYR A 115 4.13 6.36 -4.69
N PHE A 116 3.16 7.02 -5.33
CA PHE A 116 3.00 6.96 -6.78
C PHE A 116 4.15 7.63 -7.53
N GLU A 117 4.69 8.74 -7.01
CA GLU A 117 5.89 9.35 -7.57
C GLU A 117 7.11 8.40 -7.43
N ASP A 118 7.26 7.75 -6.28
CA ASP A 118 8.38 6.86 -5.97
C ASP A 118 8.41 5.55 -6.75
N CYS A 119 7.23 5.05 -7.16
CA CYS A 119 7.08 3.73 -7.78
C CYS A 119 6.58 3.81 -9.21
N GLY A 120 6.11 4.99 -9.66
CA GLY A 120 5.28 5.15 -10.85
C GLY A 120 3.86 4.62 -10.63
N GLY A 121 2.98 4.91 -11.60
CA GLY A 121 1.64 4.31 -11.66
C GLY A 121 1.68 2.78 -11.69
N PHE A 122 0.52 2.16 -11.45
CA PHE A 122 0.35 0.72 -11.57
C PHE A 122 0.42 0.26 -13.03
#